data_AF-A0A7S0DBW9-F1
#
_entry.id   AF-A0A7S0DBW9-F1
#
_cell.length_a   1.000
_cell.length_b   1.000
_cell.length_c   1.000
_cell.angle_alpha   90.00
_cell.angle_beta   90.00
_cell.angle_gamma   90.00
#
_symmetry.space_group_name_H-M   'P 1'
#
loop_
_entity.id
_entity.type
_entity.pdbx_description
1 polymer ?
#
loop_
_entity_poly.entity_id
_entity_poly.type
_entity_poly.pdbx_seq_one_letter_code
_entity_poly.pdbx_strand_id
1 'polypeptide(L)'
;LVPDCYLMEWLMCLHSKQLSIKAASRVWDGYLIHGEMYVFRVSIAILSLLQPKLINKQLNQCVKILRSNFYHIEQEALVNAARLVRIPREISQRLHSSLPLTP
;
A
#
# COMPACT_ATOMS: atom_id res chain seq x y z
N LEU A 1 10.52 11.47 3.61
CA LEU A 1 10.54 10.26 2.74
C LEU A 1 9.76 10.61 1.49
N VAL A 2 10.38 10.52 0.31
CA VAL A 2 9.66 10.72 -0.95
C VAL A 2 8.98 9.38 -1.31
N PRO A 3 7.67 9.35 -1.62
CA PRO A 3 6.94 8.13 -1.99
C PRO A 3 7.60 7.36 -3.14
N ASP A 4 8.21 8.06 -4.09
CA ASP A 4 8.87 7.51 -5.29
C ASP A 4 9.95 6.47 -4.96
N CYS A 5 10.53 6.50 -3.75
CA CYS A 5 11.56 5.55 -3.35
C CYS A 5 11.04 4.11 -3.16
N TYR A 6 9.74 3.92 -2.89
CA TYR A 6 9.16 2.61 -2.57
C TYR A 6 7.78 2.37 -3.21
N LEU A 7 6.94 3.40 -3.31
CA LEU A 7 5.53 3.26 -3.63
C LEU A 7 5.29 2.81 -5.07
N MET A 8 6.07 3.31 -6.04
CA MET A 8 5.90 2.93 -7.45
C MET A 8 6.01 1.41 -7.65
N GLU A 9 7.00 0.78 -7.02
CA GLU A 9 7.19 -0.67 -7.10
C GLU A 9 6.04 -1.43 -6.44
N TRP A 10 5.55 -0.94 -5.29
CA TRP A 10 4.42 -1.55 -4.60
C TRP A 10 3.16 -1.53 -5.46
N LEU A 11 2.89 -0.41 -6.14
CA LEU A 11 1.70 -0.26 -6.99
C LEU A 11 1.81 -1.10 -8.27
N MET A 12 2.94 -1.02 -8.99
CA MET A 12 3.16 -1.73 -10.25
C MET A 12 3.08 -3.24 -10.11
N CYS A 13 3.49 -3.77 -8.96
CA CYS A 13 3.44 -5.20 -8.67
C CYS A 13 2.20 -5.59 -7.84
N LEU A 14 1.26 -4.68 -7.58
CA LEU A 14 0.11 -4.92 -6.68
C LEU A 14 0.54 -5.61 -5.37
N HIS A 15 1.62 -5.12 -4.77
CA HIS A 15 2.28 -5.63 -3.55
C HIS A 15 2.83 -7.07 -3.60
N SER A 16 2.79 -7.74 -4.76
CA SER A 16 3.21 -9.15 -4.89
C SER A 16 4.70 -9.40 -4.64
N LYS A 17 5.55 -8.39 -4.85
CA LYS A 17 7.00 -8.49 -4.61
C LYS A 17 7.35 -8.36 -3.12
N GLN A 18 6.54 -7.63 -2.36
CA GLN A 18 6.80 -7.32 -0.96
C GLN A 18 6.07 -8.27 -0.02
N LEU A 19 4.86 -8.73 -0.36
CA LEU A 19 4.04 -9.57 0.50
C LEU A 19 4.19 -11.05 0.18
N SER A 20 3.87 -11.91 1.16
CA SER A 20 3.71 -13.34 0.89
C SER A 20 2.53 -13.56 -0.06
N ILE A 21 2.52 -14.65 -0.82
CA ILE A 21 1.44 -14.94 -1.78
C ILE A 21 0.04 -14.93 -1.14
N LYS A 22 -0.07 -15.38 0.12
CA LYS A 22 -1.33 -15.36 0.88
C LYS A 22 -1.81 -13.93 1.19
N ALA A 23 -0.89 -13.05 1.59
CA ALA A 23 -1.24 -11.66 1.84
C ALA A 23 -1.50 -10.89 0.53
N ALA A 24 -0.70 -11.15 -0.52
CA ALA A 24 -0.89 -10.56 -1.84
C ALA A 24 -2.23 -10.98 -2.46
N SER A 25 -2.66 -12.24 -2.33
CA SER A 25 -3.96 -12.67 -2.85
C SER A 25 -5.12 -11.91 -2.22
N ARG A 26 -5.04 -11.60 -0.91
CA ARG A 26 -6.05 -10.74 -0.25
C ARG A 26 -6.06 -9.30 -0.75
N VAL A 27 -4.89 -8.78 -1.13
CA VAL A 27 -4.79 -7.47 -1.78
C VAL A 27 -5.47 -7.51 -3.15
N TRP A 28 -5.27 -8.57 -3.92
CA TRP A 28 -5.89 -8.75 -5.23
C TRP A 28 -7.41 -8.91 -5.13
N ASP A 29 -7.91 -9.70 -4.18
CA ASP A 29 -9.34 -9.82 -3.90
C ASP A 29 -9.94 -8.44 -3.61
N GLY A 30 -9.29 -7.66 -2.74
CA GLY A 30 -9.76 -6.31 -2.42
C GLY A 30 -9.66 -5.33 -3.59
N TYR A 31 -8.63 -5.43 -4.43
CA TYR A 31 -8.51 -4.65 -5.66
C TYR A 31 -9.64 -4.97 -6.64
N LEU A 32 -9.94 -6.25 -6.86
CA LEU A 32 -11.02 -6.68 -7.76
C LEU A 32 -12.40 -6.23 -7.28
N ILE A 33 -12.60 -6.11 -5.95
CA ILE A 33 -13.88 -5.70 -5.36
C ILE A 33 -14.01 -4.17 -5.25
N HIS A 34 -12.93 -3.46 -4.93
CA HIS A 34 -12.97 -2.04 -4.56
C HIS A 34 -12.21 -1.11 -5.51
N GLY A 35 -11.53 -1.64 -6.52
CA GLY A 35 -10.76 -0.88 -7.50
C GLY A 35 -9.37 -0.44 -7.02
N GLU A 36 -8.74 0.41 -7.83
CA GLU A 36 -7.36 0.87 -7.67
C GLU A 36 -7.09 1.60 -6.35
N MET A 37 -8.08 2.32 -5.82
CA MET A 37 -7.97 3.02 -4.54
C MET A 37 -7.70 2.07 -3.37
N TYR A 38 -8.06 0.79 -3.51
CA TYR A 38 -7.73 -0.22 -2.52
C TYR A 38 -6.23 -0.48 -2.40
N VAL A 39 -5.48 -0.40 -3.51
CA VAL A 39 -4.02 -0.63 -3.51
C VAL A 39 -3.29 0.46 -2.72
N PHE A 40 -3.76 1.71 -2.82
CA PHE A 40 -3.27 2.83 -2.01
C PHE A 40 -3.65 2.65 -0.53
N ARG A 41 -4.88 2.22 -0.26
CA ARG A 41 -5.34 1.89 1.10
C ARG A 41 -4.45 0.86 1.77
N VAL A 42 -4.10 -0.21 1.05
CA VAL A 42 -3.18 -1.25 1.50
C VAL A 42 -1.78 -0.69 1.74
N SER A 43 -1.29 0.21 0.87
CA SER A 43 0.01 0.86 1.05
C SER A 43 0.09 1.63 2.37
N ILE A 44 -0.96 2.38 2.72
CA ILE A 44 -1.05 3.09 4.00
C ILE A 44 -1.13 2.10 5.18
N ALA A 45 -1.86 0.99 5.02
CA ALA A 45 -1.95 -0.06 6.03
C ALA A 45 -0.58 -0.69 6.33
N ILE A 46 0.20 -1.00 5.29
CA ILE A 46 1.57 -1.51 5.43
C ILE A 46 2.44 -0.50 6.17
N LEU A 47 2.36 0.80 5.83
CA LEU A 47 3.11 1.85 6.54
C LEU A 47 2.73 1.93 8.01
N SER A 48 1.44 1.77 8.35
CA SER A 48 0.98 1.72 9.74
C SER A 48 1.54 0.51 10.50
N LEU A 49 1.58 -0.66 9.87
CA LEU A 49 2.16 -1.87 10.48
C LEU A 49 3.68 -1.78 10.65
N LEU A 50 4.37 -1.08 9.74
CA LEU A 50 5.81 -0.87 9.80
C LEU A 50 6.21 0.34 10.67
N GLN A 51 5.28 1.22 11.03
CA GLN A 51 5.54 2.44 11.78
C GLN A 51 6.46 2.25 13.01
N PRO A 52 6.27 1.22 13.87
CA PRO A 52 7.15 1.01 15.03
C PRO A 52 8.60 0.74 14.64
N LYS A 53 8.85 0.14 13.48
CA LYS A 53 10.19 -0.15 12.96
C LYS A 53 10.82 1.06 12.28
N LEU A 54 10.03 2.02 11.82
CA LEU A 54 10.46 3.19 11.05
C LEU A 54 10.74 4.43 11.90
N ILE A 55 9.97 4.66 12.97
CA ILE A 55 9.92 5.96 13.66
C ILE A 55 11.25 6.42 14.28
N ASN A 56 12.12 5.47 14.65
CA ASN A 56 13.42 5.72 15.26
C ASN A 56 14.60 5.34 14.35
N LYS A 57 14.41 5.41 13.03
CA LYS A 57 15.43 5.01 12.03
C LYS A 57 15.82 6.21 11.16
N GLN A 58 17.10 6.22 10.76
CA GLN A 58 17.58 7.17 9.76
C GLN A 58 16.96 6.88 8.39
N LEU A 59 16.88 7.90 7.53
CA LEU A 59 16.27 7.81 6.20
C LEU A 59 16.75 6.60 5.37
N ASN A 60 18.06 6.38 5.31
CA ASN A 60 18.64 5.26 4.55
C ASN A 60 18.17 3.90 5.06
N GLN A 61 18.00 3.77 6.38
CA GLN A 61 17.48 2.54 6.99
C GLN A 61 16.00 2.37 6.70
N CYS A 62 15.21 3.46 6.76
CA CYS A 62 13.80 3.43 6.38
C CYS A 62 13.62 2.99 4.93
N VAL A 63 14.39 3.54 3.99
CA VAL A 63 14.34 3.14 2.57
C VAL A 63 14.70 1.67 2.40
N LYS A 64 15.73 1.18 3.12
CA LYS A 64 16.12 -0.24 3.08
C LYS A 64 15.00 -1.15 3.57
N ILE A 65 14.32 -0.77 4.66
CA ILE A 65 13.15 -1.50 5.17
C ILE A 65 12.02 -1.46 4.13
N LEU A 66 11.68 -0.28 3.60
CA LEU A 66 10.53 -0.12 2.69
C LEU A 66 10.72 -0.82 1.33
N ARG A 67 11.97 -1.10 0.92
CA ARG A 67 12.31 -1.84 -0.29
C ARG A 67 12.49 -3.34 -0.07
N SER A 68 12.50 -3.83 1.17
CA SER A 68 12.57 -5.26 1.45
C SER A 68 11.20 -5.91 1.33
N ASN A 69 11.15 -7.24 1.47
CA ASN A 69 9.89 -7.93 1.67
C ASN A 69 9.36 -7.77 3.11
N PHE A 70 8.07 -7.99 3.27
CA PHE A 70 7.32 -7.98 4.51
C PHE A 70 6.55 -9.29 4.70
N TYR A 71 7.19 -10.44 4.42
CA TYR A 71 6.54 -11.75 4.51
C TYR A 71 6.05 -12.10 5.93
N HIS A 72 6.56 -11.39 6.94
CA HIS A 72 6.10 -11.46 8.32
C HIS A 72 4.75 -10.78 8.57
N ILE A 73 4.25 -9.95 7.63
CA ILE A 73 2.92 -9.36 7.72
C ILE A 73 1.91 -10.43 7.28
N GLU A 74 1.12 -10.89 8.23
CA GLU A 74 0.05 -11.84 7.99
C GLU A 74 -1.14 -11.20 7.26
N GLN A 75 -1.85 -12.01 6.48
CA GLN A 75 -3.00 -11.56 5.68
C GLN A 75 -4.10 -10.92 6.53
N GLU A 76 -4.37 -11.45 7.73
CA GLU A 76 -5.42 -10.94 8.61
C GLU A 76 -5.04 -9.59 9.20
N ALA A 77 -3.81 -9.44 9.68
CA ALA A 77 -3.28 -8.18 10.16
C ALA A 77 -3.33 -7.09 9.08
N LEU A 78 -2.97 -7.45 7.83
CA LEU A 78 -3.01 -6.53 6.70
C LEU A 78 -4.44 -6.08 6.37
N VAL A 79 -5.38 -7.03 6.27
CA VAL A 79 -6.79 -6.73 5.96
C VAL A 79 -7.41 -5.89 7.06
N ASN A 80 -7.12 -6.20 8.33
CA ASN A 80 -7.63 -5.42 9.47
C ASN A 80 -7.06 -4.00 9.47
N ALA A 81 -5.77 -3.83 9.25
CA ALA A 81 -5.16 -2.51 9.13
C ALA A 81 -5.75 -1.72 7.94
N ALA A 82 -5.96 -2.36 6.78
CA ALA A 82 -6.56 -1.73 5.61
C ALA A 82 -8.00 -1.23 5.86
N ARG A 83 -8.81 -1.96 6.65
CA ARG A 83 -10.17 -1.52 7.02
C ARG A 83 -10.17 -0.23 7.84
N LEU A 84 -9.13 -0.02 8.66
CA LEU A 84 -9.00 1.18 9.50
C LEU A 84 -8.56 2.42 8.69
N VAL A 85 -7.93 2.20 7.53
CA VAL A 85 -7.54 3.29 6.63
C VAL A 85 -8.80 3.86 5.95
N ARG A 86 -9.14 5.09 6.34
CA ARG A 86 -10.19 5.89 5.70
C ARG A 86 -9.59 6.76 4.61
N ILE A 87 -10.10 6.63 3.39
CA ILE A 87 -9.76 7.52 2.28
C ILE A 87 -10.93 8.48 2.07
N PRO A 88 -10.73 9.80 2.23
CA PRO A 88 -11.75 10.80 1.95
C PRO A 88 -12.23 10.71 0.49
N ARG A 89 -13.54 10.88 0.27
CA ARG A 89 -14.17 10.72 -1.06
C ARG A 89 -13.63 11.73 -2.07
N GLU A 90 -13.23 12.90 -1.59
CA GLU A 90 -12.68 14.00 -2.39
C GLU A 90 -11.40 13.56 -3.11
N ILE A 91 -10.56 12.75 -2.46
CA ILE A 91 -9.33 12.22 -3.08
C ILE A 91 -9.69 11.25 -4.20
N SER A 92 -10.67 10.37 -3.97
CA SER A 92 -11.15 9.45 -5.00
C SER A 92 -11.73 10.19 -6.21
N GLN A 93 -12.53 11.23 -5.97
CA GLN A 93 -13.14 12.05 -7.03
C GLN A 93 -12.09 12.81 -7.84
N ARG A 94 -11.07 13.37 -7.18
CA ARG A 94 -9.97 14.08 -7.85
C ARG A 94 -9.12 13.15 -8.71
N LEU A 95 -8.94 11.89 -8.30
CA LEU A 95 -8.21 10.92 -9.11
C LEU A 95 -8.90 10.71 -10.47
N HIS A 96 -10.22 10.51 -10.45
CA HIS A 96 -11.00 10.33 -11.68
C HIS A 96 -11.13 11.61 -12.52
N SER A 97 -11.17 12.80 -11.90
CA SER A 97 -11.28 14.06 -12.65
C SER A 97 -9.97 14.59 -13.22
N SER A 98 -8.83 14.16 -12.67
CA SER A 98 -7.49 14.54 -13.13
C SER A 98 -6.94 13.67 -14.26
N LEU A 99 -7.51 12.48 -14.45
CA LEU A 99 -7.27 11.69 -15.65
C LEU A 99 -8.03 12.36 -16.81
N PRO A 100 -7.37 12.73 -17.92
CA PRO A 100 -8.10 13.21 -19.08
C PRO A 100 -9.13 12.15 -19.45
N LEU A 101 -10.37 12.58 -19.70
CA LEU A 101 -11.36 11.76 -20.40
C LEU A 101 -10.74 11.41 -21.75
N THR A 102 -9.99 10.31 -21.83
CA THR A 102 -9.50 9.81 -23.10
C THR A 102 -10.72 9.30 -23.89
N PRO A 103 -10.68 9.51 -25.22
CA PRO A 103 -11.86 9.70 -26.08
C PRO A 103 -12.79 8.49 -26.18
#